data_AF-A0A1H4FWQ0-F1
#
_entry.id   AF-A0A1H4FWQ0-F1
#
_cell.length_a   1.000
_cell.length_b   1.000
_cell.length_c   1.000
_cell.angle_alpha   90.00
_cell.angle_beta   90.00
_cell.angle_gamma   90.00
#
_symmetry.space_group_name_H-M   'P 1'
#
loop_
_entity.id
_entity.type
_entity.pdbx_description
1 polymer ?
#
loop_
_entity_poly.entity_id
_entity_poly.type
_entity_poly.pdbx_seq_one_letter_code
_entity_poly.pdbx_strand_id
1 'polypeptide(L)'
;MARHKTQAYSEEFRREAVRLSDLPDKTATSVAQELGIHPNQIYNWRAQFNRLSDKQFNSLNGVDYSKDESEKVRQLKRELDTLKKENEFLKKAAAYFAKQQE
;
A
#
# COMPACT_ATOMS: atom_id res chain seq x y z
N MET A 1 33.62 5.72 14.52
CA MET A 1 33.79 4.57 13.61
C MET A 1 33.37 4.99 12.21
N ALA A 2 34.25 4.89 11.22
CA ALA A 2 33.92 5.23 9.83
C ALA A 2 32.90 4.23 9.27
N ARG A 3 31.78 4.71 8.72
CA ARG A 3 30.82 3.83 8.04
C ARG A 3 31.51 3.28 6.78
N HIS A 4 31.77 1.98 6.74
CA HIS A 4 32.19 1.32 5.50
C HIS A 4 31.13 1.57 4.43
N LYS A 5 31.53 2.24 3.35
CA LYS A 5 30.67 2.45 2.18
C LYS A 5 30.56 1.10 1.45
N THR A 6 29.52 0.35 1.74
CA THR A 6 29.19 -0.87 0.99
C THR A 6 29.03 -0.50 -0.49
N GLN A 7 29.74 -1.23 -1.35
CA GLN A 7 29.58 -1.15 -2.80
C GLN A 7 28.09 -1.34 -3.14
N ALA A 8 27.53 -0.40 -3.88
CA ALA A 8 26.13 -0.44 -4.26
C ALA A 8 25.99 -1.36 -5.49
N TYR A 9 25.21 -2.42 -5.38
CA TYR A 9 24.82 -3.23 -6.54
C TYR A 9 24.05 -2.37 -7.54
N SER A 10 24.25 -2.61 -8.84
CA SER A 10 23.49 -1.95 -9.91
C SER A 10 22.00 -2.27 -9.81
N GLU A 11 21.14 -1.40 -10.33
CA GLU A 11 19.70 -1.63 -10.30
C GLU A 11 19.30 -2.92 -11.04
N GLU A 12 19.90 -3.15 -12.21
CA GLU A 12 19.71 -4.36 -13.01
C GLU A 12 20.02 -5.63 -12.21
N PHE A 13 21.12 -5.63 -11.46
CA PHE A 13 21.49 -6.77 -10.62
C PHE A 13 20.44 -7.03 -9.53
N ARG A 14 19.96 -5.98 -8.87
CA ARG A 14 18.93 -6.11 -7.83
C ARG A 14 17.62 -6.63 -8.40
N ARG A 15 17.24 -6.15 -9.59
CA ARG A 15 16.01 -6.55 -10.27
C ARG A 15 16.07 -8.02 -10.68
N GLU A 16 17.19 -8.45 -11.23
CA GLU A 16 17.37 -9.86 -11.60
C GLU A 16 17.43 -10.78 -10.37
N ALA A 17 18.10 -10.36 -9.29
CA ALA A 17 18.11 -11.12 -8.04
C ALA A 17 16.70 -11.30 -7.45
N VAL A 18 15.86 -10.26 -7.50
CA VAL A 18 14.46 -10.35 -7.06
C VAL A 18 13.65 -11.23 -8.01
N ARG A 19 13.79 -11.09 -9.33
CA ARG A 19 13.13 -11.93 -10.33
C ARG A 19 13.44 -13.42 -10.13
N LEU A 20 14.70 -13.77 -9.89
CA LEU A 20 15.11 -15.14 -9.60
C LEU A 20 14.50 -15.67 -8.31
N SER A 21 14.31 -14.81 -7.31
CA SER A 21 13.70 -15.19 -6.02
C SER A 21 12.18 -15.33 -6.06
N ASP A 22 11.53 -14.86 -7.14
CA ASP A 22 10.08 -14.96 -7.37
C ASP A 22 9.71 -16.21 -8.20
N LEU A 23 10.70 -16.94 -8.71
CA LEU A 23 10.47 -18.21 -9.39
C LEU A 23 9.95 -19.27 -8.39
N PRO A 24 8.99 -20.12 -8.79
CA PRO A 24 8.32 -21.06 -7.88
C PRO A 24 9.26 -22.05 -7.21
N ASP A 25 10.38 -22.39 -7.86
CA ASP A 25 11.35 -23.39 -7.37
C ASP A 25 12.54 -22.77 -6.61
N LYS A 26 12.60 -21.44 -6.47
CA LYS A 26 13.74 -20.75 -5.85
C LYS A 26 13.30 -19.89 -4.67
N THR A 27 13.98 -20.05 -3.54
CA THR A 27 13.78 -19.20 -2.36
C THR A 27 14.77 -18.04 -2.37
N ALA A 28 14.42 -16.92 -1.71
CA ALA A 28 15.33 -15.80 -1.52
C ALA A 28 16.66 -16.22 -0.87
N THR A 29 16.62 -17.20 0.05
CA THR A 29 17.83 -17.74 0.68
C THR A 29 18.72 -18.49 -0.32
N SER A 30 18.13 -19.34 -1.17
CA SER A 30 18.86 -20.09 -2.19
C SER A 30 19.50 -19.16 -3.23
N VAL A 31 18.74 -18.16 -3.69
CA VAL A 31 19.23 -17.18 -4.67
C VAL A 31 20.33 -16.31 -4.06
N ALA A 32 20.18 -15.92 -2.79
CA ALA A 32 21.21 -15.15 -2.10
C ALA A 32 22.52 -15.95 -1.96
N GLN A 33 22.43 -17.25 -1.70
CA GLN A 33 23.60 -18.14 -1.63
C GLN A 33 24.27 -18.30 -3.01
N GLU A 34 23.51 -18.48 -4.09
CA GLU A 34 24.04 -18.52 -5.47
C GLU A 34 24.75 -17.21 -5.86
N LEU A 35 24.18 -16.06 -5.45
CA LEU A 35 24.70 -14.74 -5.77
C LEU A 35 25.78 -14.23 -4.80
N GLY A 36 26.10 -14.99 -3.74
CA GLY A 36 27.07 -14.59 -2.71
C GLY A 36 26.65 -13.36 -1.90
N ILE A 37 25.35 -13.13 -1.73
CA ILE A 37 24.80 -12.00 -0.98
C ILE A 37 24.03 -12.47 0.26
N HIS A 38 23.77 -11.55 1.17
CA HIS A 38 22.95 -11.84 2.34
C HIS A 38 21.45 -11.90 1.97
N PRO A 39 20.67 -12.91 2.40
CA PRO A 39 19.25 -13.05 2.05
C PRO A 39 18.39 -11.80 2.34
N ASN A 40 18.64 -11.11 3.45
CA ASN A 40 18.00 -9.82 3.77
C ASN A 40 18.15 -8.76 2.67
N GLN A 41 19.20 -8.78 1.86
CA GLN A 41 19.33 -7.85 0.74
C GLN A 41 18.24 -8.08 -0.31
N ILE A 42 17.94 -9.34 -0.63
CA ILE A 42 16.86 -9.70 -1.58
C ILE A 42 15.51 -9.29 -1.01
N TYR A 43 15.23 -9.55 0.26
CA TYR A 43 13.98 -9.09 0.91
C TYR A 43 13.84 -7.57 0.89
N ASN A 44 14.94 -6.85 1.18
CA ASN A 44 14.96 -5.39 1.14
C ASN A 44 14.72 -4.85 -0.29
N TRP A 45 15.29 -5.49 -1.31
CA TRP A 45 15.07 -5.10 -2.71
C TRP A 45 13.65 -5.40 -3.16
N ARG A 46 13.08 -6.57 -2.78
CA ARG A 46 11.66 -6.89 -3.06
C ARG A 46 10.73 -5.84 -2.45
N ALA A 47 10.97 -5.43 -1.21
CA ALA A 47 10.19 -4.37 -0.57
C ALA A 47 10.37 -3.00 -1.25
N GLN A 48 11.57 -2.68 -1.74
CA GLN A 48 11.83 -1.44 -2.48
C GLN A 48 11.12 -1.43 -3.83
N PHE A 49 11.17 -2.53 -4.60
CA PHE A 49 10.50 -2.62 -5.89
C PHE A 49 8.97 -2.64 -5.76
N ASN A 50 8.41 -3.31 -4.74
CA ASN A 50 6.97 -3.25 -4.48
C ASN A 50 6.53 -1.83 -4.13
N ARG A 51 7.25 -1.13 -3.25
CA ARG A 51 6.95 0.28 -2.93
C ARG A 51 7.10 1.20 -4.13
N LEU A 52 8.07 0.95 -5.01
CA LEU A 52 8.24 1.69 -6.26
C LEU A 52 7.07 1.42 -7.19
N SER A 53 6.61 0.18 -7.31
CA SER A 53 5.42 -0.17 -8.11
C SER A 53 4.16 0.48 -7.56
N ASP A 54 3.96 0.47 -6.24
CA ASP A 54 2.83 1.14 -5.59
C ASP A 54 2.90 2.64 -5.83
N LYS A 55 4.08 3.26 -5.70
CA LYS A 55 4.26 4.69 -5.99
C LYS A 55 4.08 5.03 -7.46
N GLN A 56 4.55 4.19 -8.39
CA GLN A 56 4.40 4.38 -9.83
C GLN A 56 2.94 4.23 -10.24
N PHE A 57 2.21 3.27 -9.67
CA PHE A 57 0.77 3.11 -9.90
C PHE A 57 -0.01 4.30 -9.34
N ASN A 58 0.38 4.78 -8.17
CA ASN A 58 -0.19 5.97 -7.54
C ASN A 58 0.40 7.27 -8.09
N SER A 59 1.33 7.25 -9.06
CA SER A 59 1.90 8.46 -9.65
C SER A 59 1.90 8.39 -11.18
N LEU A 60 0.89 9.01 -11.79
CA LEU A 60 0.86 9.28 -13.22
C LEU A 60 1.40 10.69 -13.47
N ASN A 61 2.39 10.82 -14.36
CA ASN A 61 2.97 12.11 -14.76
C ASN A 61 3.49 13.01 -13.61
N GLY A 62 4.05 12.41 -12.55
CA GLY A 62 4.62 13.15 -11.42
C GLY A 62 3.62 13.70 -10.40
N VAL A 63 2.33 13.37 -10.55
CA VAL A 63 1.29 13.70 -9.57
C VAL A 63 1.04 12.47 -8.69
N ASP A 64 1.25 12.61 -7.38
CA ASP A 64 0.98 11.55 -6.39
C ASP A 64 -0.51 11.52 -6.04
N TYR A 65 -1.24 10.56 -6.62
CA TYR A 65 -2.66 10.31 -6.43
C TYR A 65 -2.98 9.64 -5.10
N SER A 66 -1.99 9.06 -4.40
CA SER A 66 -2.25 8.36 -3.12
C SER A 66 -2.84 9.30 -2.06
N LYS A 67 -2.43 10.57 -2.08
CA LYS A 67 -2.91 11.59 -1.16
C LYS A 67 -4.33 12.06 -1.52
N ASP A 68 -4.61 12.20 -2.81
CA ASP A 68 -5.91 12.66 -3.30
C ASP A 68 -6.99 11.57 -3.14
N GLU A 69 -6.65 10.31 -3.39
CA GLU A 69 -7.54 9.18 -3.09
C GLU A 69 -7.83 9.07 -1.58
N SER A 70 -6.83 9.25 -0.73
CA SER A 70 -7.01 9.24 0.72
C SER A 70 -7.95 10.35 1.21
N GLU A 71 -7.83 11.56 0.67
CA GLU A 71 -8.73 12.68 1.03
C GLU A 71 -10.16 12.44 0.51
N LYS A 72 -10.32 11.95 -0.73
CA LYS A 72 -11.65 11.58 -1.28
C LYS A 72 -12.33 10.50 -0.44
N VAL A 73 -11.61 9.44 -0.06
CA VAL A 73 -12.13 8.38 0.81
C VAL A 73 -12.56 8.95 2.16
N ARG A 74 -11.79 9.89 2.72
CA ARG A 74 -12.12 10.54 3.99
C ARG A 74 -13.36 11.42 3.88
N GLN A 75 -13.50 12.15 2.77
CA GLN A 75 -14.67 12.98 2.49
C GLN A 75 -15.93 12.13 2.33
N LEU A 76 -15.86 11.06 1.52
CA LEU A 76 -16.95 10.11 1.32
C LEU A 76 -17.39 9.44 2.63
N LYS A 77 -16.44 9.07 3.49
CA LYS A 77 -16.77 8.50 4.82
C LYS A 77 -17.52 9.50 5.70
N ARG A 78 -17.16 10.78 5.67
CA ARG A 78 -17.87 11.82 6.43
C ARG A 78 -19.28 12.03 5.90
N GLU A 79 -19.43 12.09 4.58
CA GLU A 79 -20.75 12.26 3.94
C GLU A 79 -21.69 11.09 4.27
N LEU A 80 -21.17 9.86 4.19
CA LEU A 80 -21.93 8.67 4.60
C LEU A 80 -22.35 8.71 6.09
N ASP A 81 -21.48 9.20 6.97
CA ASP A 81 -21.81 9.33 8.40
C ASP A 81 -22.91 10.37 8.63
N THR A 82 -22.82 11.52 7.96
CA THR A 82 -23.87 12.55 8.00
C THR A 82 -25.21 12.02 7.49
N LEU A 83 -25.23 11.39 6.30
CA LEU A 83 -26.44 10.81 5.71
C LEU A 83 -27.06 9.73 6.61
N LYS A 84 -26.23 8.91 7.26
CA LYS A 84 -26.71 7.90 8.20
C LYS A 84 -27.40 8.54 9.41
N LYS A 85 -26.83 9.59 9.98
CA LYS A 85 -27.42 10.32 11.12
C LYS A 85 -28.74 10.97 10.73
N GLU A 86 -28.80 11.60 9.56
CA GLU A 86 -30.03 12.19 9.04
C GLU A 86 -31.12 11.13 8.83
N ASN A 87 -30.75 9.99 8.23
CA ASN A 87 -31.68 8.89 8.04
C ASN A 87 -32.21 8.33 9.37
N GLU A 88 -31.33 8.18 10.37
CA GLU A 88 -31.71 7.73 11.70
C GLU A 88 -32.64 8.73 12.40
N PHE A 89 -32.36 10.03 12.28
CA PHE A 89 -33.21 11.08 12.82
C PHE A 89 -34.61 11.05 12.19
N LEU A 90 -34.69 10.97 10.84
CA LEU A 90 -35.95 10.89 10.13
C LEU A 90 -36.76 9.65 10.50
N LYS A 91 -36.09 8.49 10.67
CA LYS A 91 -36.73 7.26 11.15
C LYS A 91 -37.31 7.42 12.56
N LYS A 92 -36.55 8.04 13.48
CA LYS A 92 -37.03 8.32 14.84
C LYS A 92 -38.22 9.28 14.83
N ALA A 93 -38.17 10.32 14.00
CA ALA A 93 -39.27 11.26 13.83
C ALA A 93 -40.53 10.55 13.29
N ALA A 94 -40.39 9.75 12.22
CA ALA A 94 -41.49 8.99 11.65
C ALA A 94 -42.13 8.02 12.68
N ALA A 95 -41.31 7.33 13.46
CA ALA A 95 -41.78 6.45 14.53
C ALA A 95 -42.52 7.23 15.64
N TYR A 96 -42.02 8.40 16.01
CA TYR A 96 -42.69 9.29 16.97
C TYR A 96 -44.07 9.74 16.47
N PHE A 97 -44.15 10.23 15.22
CA PHE A 97 -45.41 10.69 14.64
C PHE A 97 -46.42 9.54 14.44
N ALA A 98 -45.97 8.35 14.02
CA ALA A 98 -46.84 7.19 13.90
C ALA A 98 -47.48 6.78 15.25
N LYS A 99 -46.74 6.91 16.36
CA LYS A 99 -47.22 6.61 17.71
C LYS A 99 -48.21 7.65 18.27
N GLN A 100 -48.25 8.85 17.71
CA GLN A 100 -49.16 9.93 18.14
C GLN A 100 -50.49 9.95 17.36
N GLN A 101 -50.64 9.11 16.32
CA GLN A 101 -51.87 9.00 15.53
C GLN A 101 -52.83 7.88 16.00
N GLU A 102 -52.46 7.15 17.06
CA GLU A 102 -53.36 6.29 17.85
C GLU A 102 -53.91 7.06 19.06
#